data_AF-A0A4S8W1W5-F1
#
_entry.id   AF-A0A4S8W1W5-F1
#
_cell.length_a   1.000
_cell.length_b   1.000
_cell.length_c   1.000
_cell.angle_alpha   90.00
_cell.angle_beta   90.00
_cell.angle_gamma   90.00
#
_symmetry.space_group_name_H-M   'P 1'
#
loop_
_entity.id
_entity.type
_entity.pdbx_description
1 polymer ?
#
loop_
_entity_poly.entity_id
_entity_poly.type
_entity_poly.pdbx_seq_one_letter_code
_entity_poly.pdbx_strand_id
1 'polypeptide(L)'
;MCSSNLHGTQQPSLQQMQDTFKIIVSSLGDVFIVMDALDESSSPSEILAWLTGIRSAQYLGLRLSVTSRAEGDLEPAIRKWPVSSEVLVLPQQSINEDIHTYVDGRVQTEEFEKWRSQPGLQELVVAEFTVRANGMFRWAACQVDVLKNCYNRPNIEKALKDLPKILHDTHARMLATVIASPQCREAITAIQFLLWSKGILHVDAIHDAILVRPEKCPAFDKADRYFDPLDVLKLCSSLIIVVASSQHHVESPYGYSGSTGFGVQLAHASVKEYLLSDSVISPFKEQLAEDRARTIIVRACLGYLSSLSDPSCVLGYVMAGYPFAYHASRFWASHARLIEGKDEETLQMILDFFQNKSKSFETCFELFCIKALDNLDRRRRSPLCFAAYEGLTVSCKHLVKTTDNLASDGILDDALVAASIRGHSDIVRLLLDNGASPDAMGGGFTAGSALKLAAVHDKQKIVEHLAS
;
A
#
# COMPACT_ATOMS: atom_id res chain seq x y z
N MET A 1 21.48 13.62 -17.11
CA MET A 1 20.71 14.74 -17.68
C MET A 1 19.32 14.27 -18.11
N CYS A 2 18.46 13.95 -17.13
CA CYS A 2 17.01 13.98 -17.34
C CYS A 2 16.50 15.22 -16.62
N SER A 3 16.81 16.39 -17.21
CA SER A 3 16.09 17.60 -16.85
C SER A 3 14.69 17.45 -17.39
N SER A 4 13.79 16.97 -16.52
CA SER A 4 12.45 17.53 -16.33
C SER A 4 11.95 18.39 -17.49
N ASN A 5 11.23 17.79 -18.44
CA ASN A 5 10.34 18.56 -19.28
C ASN A 5 9.18 19.04 -18.39
N LEU A 6 9.08 20.37 -18.22
CA LEU A 6 8.00 21.09 -17.53
C LEU A 6 7.76 20.68 -16.06
N HIS A 7 8.69 21.06 -15.17
CA HIS A 7 8.46 21.19 -13.71
C HIS A 7 7.87 19.97 -12.95
N GLY A 8 7.98 18.76 -13.50
CA GLY A 8 7.64 17.52 -12.77
C GLY A 8 6.15 17.17 -12.70
N THR A 9 5.31 17.72 -13.58
CA THR A 9 3.84 17.57 -13.51
C THR A 9 3.20 16.70 -14.61
N GLN A 10 3.97 16.27 -15.61
CA GLN A 10 3.53 15.32 -16.65
C GLN A 10 4.16 13.93 -16.38
N GLN A 11 3.34 12.88 -16.38
CA GLN A 11 3.88 11.53 -16.50
C GLN A 11 4.34 11.34 -17.95
N PRO A 12 5.62 11.00 -18.20
CA PRO A 12 6.10 10.76 -19.55
C PRO A 12 5.32 9.61 -20.19
N SER A 13 5.02 9.73 -21.48
CA SER A 13 4.43 8.63 -22.25
C SER A 13 5.37 7.42 -22.25
N LEU A 14 4.81 6.21 -22.45
CA LEU A 14 5.63 5.00 -22.53
C LEU A 14 6.74 5.13 -23.58
N GLN A 15 6.43 5.70 -24.75
CA GLN A 15 7.41 5.93 -25.80
C GLN A 15 8.53 6.88 -25.34
N GLN A 16 8.20 7.99 -24.70
CA GLN A 16 9.20 8.92 -24.16
C GLN A 16 10.07 8.26 -23.07
N MET A 17 9.47 7.44 -22.19
CA MET A 17 10.21 6.68 -21.19
C MET A 17 11.18 5.70 -21.84
N GLN A 18 10.72 4.97 -22.85
CA GLN A 18 11.56 4.04 -23.61
C GLN A 18 12.71 4.78 -24.31
N ASP A 19 12.44 5.88 -25.01
CA ASP A 19 13.49 6.63 -25.72
C ASP A 19 14.49 7.27 -24.76
N THR A 20 14.01 7.78 -23.63
CA THR A 20 14.88 8.30 -22.56
C THR A 20 15.75 7.19 -21.98
N PHE A 21 15.18 6.02 -21.72
CA PHE A 21 15.92 4.85 -21.25
C PHE A 21 17.05 4.48 -22.22
N LYS A 22 16.78 4.48 -23.53
CA LYS A 22 17.81 4.22 -24.55
C LYS A 22 18.95 5.23 -24.49
N ILE A 23 18.63 6.53 -24.35
CA ILE A 23 19.62 7.59 -24.22
C ILE A 23 20.48 7.35 -22.98
N ILE A 24 19.85 7.06 -21.84
CA ILE A 24 20.56 6.78 -20.57
C ILE A 24 21.51 5.61 -20.74
N VAL A 25 21.02 4.45 -21.17
CA VAL A 25 21.84 3.24 -21.31
C VAL A 25 22.97 3.44 -22.30
N SER A 26 22.74 4.12 -23.43
CA SER A 26 23.77 4.37 -24.44
C SER A 26 24.82 5.40 -24.01
N SER A 27 24.49 6.24 -23.02
CA SER A 27 25.40 7.26 -22.47
C SER A 27 26.24 6.74 -21.30
N LEU A 28 25.87 5.60 -20.73
CA LEU A 28 26.58 4.96 -19.62
C LEU A 28 27.50 3.86 -20.18
N GLY A 29 28.60 3.58 -19.49
CA GLY A 29 29.54 2.51 -19.87
C GLY A 29 28.93 1.14 -19.63
N ASP A 30 29.14 0.57 -18.45
CA ASP A 30 28.48 -0.66 -18.03
C ASP A 30 27.20 -0.35 -17.24
N VAL A 31 26.08 -0.96 -17.63
CA VAL A 31 24.77 -0.81 -16.97
C VAL A 31 24.28 -2.17 -16.54
N PHE A 32 23.96 -2.32 -15.26
CA PHE A 32 23.39 -3.55 -14.70
C PHE A 32 21.96 -3.28 -14.24
N ILE A 33 21.02 -4.06 -14.76
CA ILE A 33 19.61 -3.97 -14.39
C ILE A 33 19.19 -5.33 -13.82
N VAL A 34 18.67 -5.31 -12.60
CA VAL A 34 18.07 -6.48 -11.96
C VAL A 34 16.58 -6.20 -11.80
N MET A 35 15.75 -7.04 -12.42
CA MET A 35 14.30 -7.02 -12.25
C MET A 35 13.91 -8.24 -11.43
N ASP A 36 13.39 -7.98 -10.24
CA ASP A 36 12.92 -9.03 -9.36
C ASP A 36 11.42 -9.25 -9.53
N ALA A 37 11.00 -10.52 -9.57
CA ALA A 37 9.61 -10.99 -9.61
C ALA A 37 8.76 -10.35 -10.72
N LEU A 38 9.13 -10.59 -11.99
CA LEU A 38 8.39 -10.08 -13.15
C LEU A 38 6.90 -10.46 -13.13
N ASP A 39 6.57 -11.64 -12.60
CA ASP A 39 5.20 -12.15 -12.45
C ASP A 39 4.31 -11.30 -11.53
N GLU A 40 4.88 -10.45 -10.66
CA GLU A 40 4.12 -9.55 -9.79
C GLU A 40 3.73 -8.22 -10.46
N SER A 41 4.15 -8.01 -11.71
CA SER A 41 3.76 -6.85 -12.51
C SER A 41 2.26 -6.87 -12.85
N SER A 42 1.67 -5.68 -13.04
CA SER A 42 0.32 -5.57 -13.61
C SER A 42 0.25 -6.00 -15.08
N SER A 43 1.39 -5.95 -15.79
CA SER A 43 1.49 -6.22 -17.23
C SER A 43 2.76 -7.00 -17.58
N PRO A 44 2.95 -8.24 -17.05
CA PRO A 44 4.21 -8.98 -17.19
C PRO A 44 4.55 -9.30 -18.66
N SER A 45 3.55 -9.63 -19.47
CA SER A 45 3.71 -9.95 -20.90
C SER A 45 4.20 -8.75 -21.72
N GLU A 46 3.71 -7.54 -21.41
CA GLU A 46 4.15 -6.30 -22.07
C GLU A 46 5.61 -5.97 -21.72
N ILE A 47 5.99 -6.16 -20.46
CA ILE A 47 7.37 -5.97 -20.00
C ILE A 47 8.30 -6.98 -20.69
N LEU A 48 7.91 -8.26 -20.75
CA LEU A 48 8.72 -9.28 -21.42
C LEU A 48 8.89 -8.99 -22.92
N ALA A 49 7.85 -8.48 -23.59
CA ALA A 49 7.95 -8.03 -24.98
C ALA A 49 8.92 -6.85 -25.13
N TRP A 50 8.86 -5.87 -24.22
CA TRP A 50 9.80 -4.75 -24.20
C TRP A 50 11.25 -5.20 -23.95
N LEU A 51 11.48 -6.15 -23.03
CA LEU A 51 12.79 -6.76 -22.77
C LEU A 51 13.34 -7.48 -24.02
N THR A 52 12.48 -8.13 -24.78
CA THR A 52 12.83 -8.74 -26.07
C THR A 52 13.33 -7.68 -27.07
N GLY A 53 12.69 -6.49 -27.07
CA GLY A 53 13.11 -5.34 -27.85
C GLY A 53 14.47 -4.79 -27.42
N ILE A 54 14.72 -4.67 -26.11
CA ILE A 54 16.03 -4.25 -25.57
C ILE A 54 17.13 -5.22 -25.99
N ARG A 55 16.88 -6.52 -25.83
CA ARG A 55 17.82 -7.58 -26.25
C ARG A 55 18.16 -7.45 -27.73
N SER A 56 17.15 -7.25 -28.57
CA SER A 56 17.32 -7.13 -30.03
C SER A 56 18.11 -5.90 -30.44
N ALA A 57 18.06 -4.83 -29.64
CA ALA A 57 18.82 -3.61 -29.89
C ALA A 57 20.31 -3.72 -29.51
N GLN A 58 20.72 -4.76 -28.78
CA GLN A 58 22.13 -5.08 -28.46
C GLN A 58 22.93 -3.87 -27.91
N TYR A 59 22.39 -3.17 -26.90
CA TYR A 59 23.12 -2.08 -26.25
C TYR A 59 24.44 -2.58 -25.65
N LEU A 60 25.55 -1.96 -26.07
CA LEU A 60 26.88 -2.23 -25.51
C LEU A 60 26.91 -1.91 -24.01
N GLY A 61 27.48 -2.80 -23.21
CA GLY A 61 27.62 -2.60 -21.75
C GLY A 61 26.35 -2.88 -20.92
N LEU A 62 25.20 -3.13 -21.54
CA LEU A 62 23.98 -3.47 -20.81
C LEU A 62 23.94 -4.95 -20.40
N ARG A 63 23.72 -5.21 -19.11
CA ARG A 63 23.52 -6.54 -18.53
C ARG A 63 22.22 -6.57 -17.75
N LEU A 64 21.37 -7.53 -18.10
CA LEU A 64 20.05 -7.69 -17.52
C LEU A 64 19.95 -9.02 -16.80
N SER A 65 19.40 -9.00 -15.59
CA SER A 65 18.97 -10.19 -14.86
C SER A 65 17.50 -10.02 -14.50
N VAL A 66 16.68 -11.03 -14.80
CA VAL A 66 15.24 -11.02 -14.52
C VAL A 66 14.87 -12.30 -13.81
N THR A 67 14.15 -12.19 -12.69
CA THR A 67 13.56 -13.34 -12.00
C THR A 67 12.05 -13.35 -12.23
N SER A 68 11.45 -14.54 -12.34
CA SER A 68 10.01 -14.70 -12.52
C SER A 68 9.60 -16.13 -12.18
N ARG A 69 8.39 -16.32 -11.65
CA ARG A 69 7.71 -17.62 -11.75
C ARG A 69 7.25 -17.84 -13.20
N ALA A 70 7.33 -19.09 -13.67
CA ALA A 70 6.84 -19.47 -15.00
C ALA A 70 5.40 -19.99 -14.88
N GLU A 71 4.45 -19.07 -14.70
CA GLU A 71 3.03 -19.39 -14.45
C GLU A 71 2.11 -18.65 -15.44
N GLY A 72 0.94 -19.22 -15.70
CA GLY A 72 -0.10 -18.60 -16.55
C GLY A 72 0.41 -18.19 -17.94
N ASP A 73 0.11 -16.96 -18.34
CA ASP A 73 0.47 -16.41 -19.66
C ASP A 73 1.98 -16.13 -19.83
N LEU A 74 2.74 -16.09 -18.73
CA LEU A 74 4.19 -15.90 -18.75
C LEU A 74 4.93 -17.16 -19.20
N GLU A 75 4.47 -18.35 -18.82
CA GLU A 75 5.11 -19.61 -19.16
C GLU A 75 5.33 -19.78 -20.68
N PRO A 76 4.29 -19.65 -21.55
CA PRO A 76 4.49 -19.76 -22.99
C PRO A 76 5.35 -18.63 -23.57
N ALA A 77 5.36 -17.45 -22.95
CA ALA A 77 6.16 -16.32 -23.40
C ALA A 77 7.65 -16.50 -23.07
N ILE A 78 7.98 -16.98 -21.87
CA ILE A 78 9.35 -17.33 -21.45
C ILE A 78 9.90 -18.47 -22.33
N ARG A 79 9.07 -19.49 -22.62
CA ARG A 79 9.47 -20.59 -23.54
C ARG A 79 9.79 -20.12 -24.96
N LYS A 80 9.18 -19.02 -25.40
CA LYS A 80 9.43 -18.38 -26.70
C LYS A 80 10.61 -17.40 -26.67
N TRP A 81 11.30 -17.25 -25.54
CA TRP A 81 12.45 -16.38 -25.46
C TRP A 81 13.49 -16.77 -26.54
N PRO A 82 14.07 -15.81 -27.29
CA PRO A 82 14.81 -16.13 -28.51
C PRO A 82 16.03 -17.04 -28.33
N VAL A 83 16.64 -17.06 -27.14
CA VAL A 83 17.84 -17.84 -26.86
C VAL A 83 17.68 -18.61 -25.56
N SER A 84 17.52 -19.93 -25.66
CA SER A 84 17.27 -20.80 -24.51
C SER A 84 18.39 -20.80 -23.48
N SER A 85 19.65 -20.56 -23.89
CA SER A 85 20.79 -20.48 -22.95
C SER A 85 20.78 -19.23 -22.06
N GLU A 86 19.95 -18.23 -22.38
CA GLU A 86 19.73 -17.05 -21.54
C GLU A 86 18.62 -17.28 -20.50
N VAL A 87 17.89 -18.40 -20.58
CA VAL A 87 16.83 -18.76 -19.64
C VAL A 87 17.34 -19.83 -18.68
N LEU A 88 17.53 -19.44 -17.43
CA LEU A 88 18.03 -20.33 -16.38
C LEU A 88 16.86 -20.81 -15.52
N VAL A 89 16.48 -22.08 -15.70
CA VAL A 89 15.44 -22.73 -14.89
C VAL A 89 16.08 -23.34 -13.65
N LEU A 90 15.63 -22.94 -12.47
CA LEU A 90 16.11 -23.51 -11.21
C LEU A 90 15.47 -24.90 -11.01
N PRO A 91 16.24 -26.00 -11.01
CA PRO A 91 15.69 -27.33 -10.85
C PRO A 91 15.15 -27.54 -9.45
N GLN A 92 13.98 -28.16 -9.34
CA GLN A 92 13.32 -28.42 -8.05
C GLN A 92 14.20 -29.22 -7.07
N GLN A 93 15.02 -30.16 -7.58
CA GLN A 93 15.91 -30.95 -6.74
C GLN A 93 16.98 -30.09 -6.05
N SER A 94 17.63 -29.18 -6.79
CA SER A 94 18.62 -28.25 -6.22
C SER A 94 17.98 -27.34 -5.17
N ILE A 95 16.76 -26.86 -5.43
CA ILE A 95 16.00 -26.07 -4.45
C ILE A 95 15.74 -26.88 -3.17
N ASN A 96 15.37 -28.17 -3.28
CA ASN A 96 15.16 -29.02 -2.11
C ASN A 96 16.46 -29.26 -1.30
N GLU A 97 17.61 -29.36 -1.96
CA GLU A 97 18.93 -29.48 -1.31
C GLU A 97 19.27 -28.19 -0.54
N ASP A 98 18.98 -27.03 -1.14
CA ASP A 98 19.16 -25.74 -0.45
C ASP A 98 18.17 -25.59 0.73
N ILE A 99 16.93 -26.09 0.60
CA ILE A 99 15.95 -26.11 1.71
C ILE A 99 16.44 -26.99 2.85
N HIS A 100 16.97 -28.18 2.56
CA HIS A 100 17.58 -29.05 3.56
C HIS A 100 18.67 -28.30 4.32
N THR A 101 19.59 -27.66 3.57
CA THR A 101 20.71 -26.89 4.14
C THR A 101 20.22 -25.74 5.01
N TYR A 102 19.18 -25.02 4.57
CA TYR A 102 18.55 -23.95 5.33
C TYR A 102 17.92 -24.46 6.63
N VAL A 103 17.12 -25.52 6.58
CA VAL A 103 16.42 -26.06 7.76
C VAL A 103 17.44 -26.61 8.75
N ASP A 104 18.42 -27.39 8.29
CA ASP A 104 19.51 -27.92 9.11
C ASP A 104 20.27 -26.79 9.81
N GLY A 105 20.75 -25.80 9.04
CA GLY A 105 21.43 -24.64 9.62
C GLY A 105 20.58 -23.88 10.63
N ARG A 106 19.28 -23.72 10.36
CA ARG A 106 18.35 -22.98 11.23
C ARG A 106 18.06 -23.70 12.54
N VAL A 107 17.81 -25.02 12.51
CA VAL A 107 17.54 -25.79 13.75
C VAL A 107 18.76 -25.90 14.65
N GLN A 108 19.97 -25.60 14.16
CA GLN A 108 21.18 -25.56 14.97
C GLN A 108 21.40 -24.21 15.69
N THR A 109 20.62 -23.18 15.38
CA THR A 109 20.73 -21.85 16.01
C THR A 109 20.25 -21.83 17.47
N GLU A 110 20.54 -20.75 18.19
CA GLU A 110 20.09 -20.52 19.56
C GLU A 110 18.55 -20.54 19.70
N GLU A 111 17.81 -20.26 18.61
CA GLU A 111 16.34 -20.33 18.60
C GLU A 111 15.80 -21.70 19.04
N PHE A 112 16.57 -22.77 18.79
CA PHE A 112 16.18 -24.16 19.03
C PHE A 112 17.12 -24.89 19.99
N GLU A 113 17.92 -24.16 20.79
CA GLU A 113 18.91 -24.74 21.69
C GLU A 113 18.32 -25.80 22.64
N LYS A 114 17.08 -25.59 23.08
CA LYS A 114 16.33 -26.52 23.96
C LYS A 114 16.20 -27.93 23.36
N TRP A 115 16.18 -28.05 22.03
CA TRP A 115 16.02 -29.31 21.32
C TRP A 115 17.29 -30.18 21.36
N ARG A 116 18.47 -29.60 21.61
CA ARG A 116 19.73 -30.34 21.72
C ARG A 116 19.72 -31.38 22.84
N SER A 117 18.85 -31.19 23.84
CA SER A 117 18.61 -32.17 24.92
C SER A 117 17.82 -33.40 24.48
N GLN A 118 17.25 -33.41 23.27
CA GLN A 118 16.39 -34.47 22.72
C GLN A 118 17.08 -35.17 21.54
N PRO A 119 17.65 -36.37 21.75
CA PRO A 119 18.37 -37.09 20.69
C PRO A 119 17.48 -37.36 19.46
N GLY A 120 18.03 -37.10 18.27
CA GLY A 120 17.39 -37.39 16.99
C GLY A 120 16.28 -36.41 16.58
N LEU A 121 15.96 -35.39 17.39
CA LEU A 121 14.82 -34.50 17.13
C LEU A 121 15.11 -33.53 15.97
N GLN A 122 16.32 -32.96 15.92
CA GLN A 122 16.70 -32.04 14.84
C GLN A 122 16.79 -32.80 13.51
N GLU A 123 17.38 -33.99 13.51
CA GLU A 123 17.49 -34.85 12.33
C GLU A 123 16.11 -35.26 11.81
N LEU A 124 15.17 -35.57 12.71
CA LEU A 124 13.79 -35.89 12.36
C LEU A 124 13.07 -34.69 11.72
N VAL A 125 13.27 -33.47 12.24
CA VAL A 125 12.71 -32.24 11.64
C VAL A 125 13.30 -32.01 10.24
N VAL A 126 14.63 -32.07 10.10
CA VAL A 126 15.30 -31.86 8.80
C VAL A 126 14.83 -32.88 7.77
N ALA A 127 14.72 -34.17 8.14
CA ALA A 127 14.25 -35.23 7.25
C ALA A 127 12.81 -34.98 6.77
N GLU A 128 11.90 -34.62 7.67
CA GLU A 128 10.49 -34.40 7.32
C GLU A 128 10.33 -33.22 6.34
N PHE A 129 11.07 -32.13 6.55
CA PHE A 129 11.03 -30.95 5.69
C PHE A 129 11.62 -31.22 4.32
N THR A 130 12.70 -31.98 4.24
CA THR A 130 13.36 -32.33 2.96
C THR A 130 12.41 -33.10 2.05
N VAL A 131 11.59 -33.98 2.62
CA VAL A 131 10.60 -34.77 1.86
C VAL A 131 9.39 -33.92 1.45
N ARG A 132 8.92 -33.03 2.33
CA ARG A 132 7.64 -32.33 2.13
C ARG A 132 7.73 -30.95 1.48
N ALA A 133 8.90 -30.30 1.49
CA ALA A 133 8.98 -28.91 1.06
C ALA A 133 8.68 -28.69 -0.42
N ASN A 134 8.92 -29.70 -1.28
CA ASN A 134 8.53 -29.71 -2.69
C ASN A 134 8.90 -28.40 -3.43
N GLY A 135 10.10 -27.88 -3.20
CA GLY A 135 10.61 -26.64 -3.80
C GLY A 135 10.10 -25.33 -3.16
N MET A 136 9.25 -25.39 -2.14
CA MET A 136 8.66 -24.21 -1.49
C MET A 136 9.49 -23.75 -0.28
N PHE A 137 10.52 -22.94 -0.53
CA PHE A 137 11.34 -22.35 0.53
C PHE A 137 10.53 -21.61 1.61
N ARG A 138 9.56 -20.81 1.18
CA ARG A 138 8.72 -20.03 2.11
C ARG A 138 7.87 -20.92 3.00
N TRP A 139 7.37 -22.04 2.46
CA TRP A 139 6.66 -23.04 3.25
C TRP A 139 7.57 -23.61 4.34
N ALA A 140 8.80 -24.01 3.99
CA ALA A 140 9.76 -24.53 4.95
C ALA A 140 10.08 -23.50 6.04
N ALA A 141 10.39 -22.25 5.67
CA ALA A 141 10.63 -21.19 6.64
C ALA A 141 9.45 -21.00 7.62
N CYS A 142 8.23 -20.89 7.09
CA CYS A 142 7.03 -20.73 7.91
C CYS A 142 6.75 -21.93 8.83
N GLN A 143 6.97 -23.16 8.35
CA GLN A 143 6.73 -24.34 9.19
C GLN A 143 7.79 -24.46 10.30
N VAL A 144 9.06 -24.10 10.05
CA VAL A 144 10.09 -24.04 11.10
C VAL A 144 9.72 -22.99 12.18
N ASP A 145 9.19 -21.84 11.78
CA ASP A 145 8.70 -20.81 12.72
C ASP A 145 7.56 -21.34 13.61
N VAL A 146 6.64 -22.14 13.06
CA VAL A 146 5.56 -22.76 13.83
C VAL A 146 6.13 -23.71 14.90
N LEU A 147 7.18 -24.46 14.57
CA LEU A 147 7.80 -25.39 15.53
C LEU A 147 8.48 -24.66 16.70
N LYS A 148 8.91 -23.40 16.54
CA LYS A 148 9.47 -22.57 17.63
C LYS A 148 8.53 -22.48 18.83
N ASN A 149 7.22 -22.54 18.59
CA ASN A 149 6.20 -22.44 19.62
C ASN A 149 5.79 -23.80 20.22
N CYS A 150 6.47 -24.89 19.84
CA CYS A 150 6.25 -26.23 20.40
C CYS A 150 7.20 -26.49 21.58
N TYR A 151 6.63 -26.67 22.78
CA TYR A 151 7.41 -26.74 24.03
C TYR A 151 7.89 -28.15 24.42
N ASN A 152 7.50 -29.20 23.71
CA ASN A 152 7.90 -30.58 23.99
C ASN A 152 7.93 -31.45 22.72
N ARG A 153 8.62 -32.59 22.78
CA ARG A 153 8.76 -33.53 21.65
C ARG A 153 7.42 -34.03 21.10
N PRO A 154 6.43 -34.46 21.91
CA PRO A 154 5.12 -34.87 21.38
C PRO A 154 4.41 -33.77 20.58
N ASN A 155 4.48 -32.51 21.01
CA ASN A 155 3.90 -31.38 20.28
C ASN A 155 4.61 -31.15 18.94
N ILE A 156 5.93 -31.29 18.90
CA ILE A 156 6.72 -31.19 17.66
C ILE A 156 6.34 -32.33 16.71
N GLU A 157 6.35 -33.59 17.17
CA GLU A 157 5.98 -34.76 16.36
C GLU A 157 4.54 -34.66 15.84
N LYS A 158 3.62 -34.13 16.65
CA LYS A 158 2.25 -33.84 16.20
C LYS A 158 2.23 -32.75 15.13
N ALA A 159 2.95 -31.64 15.36
CA ALA A 159 3.02 -30.55 14.39
C ALA A 159 3.64 -30.99 13.05
N LEU A 160 4.61 -31.90 13.08
CA LEU A 160 5.23 -32.53 11.90
C LEU A 160 4.25 -33.43 11.14
N LYS A 161 3.42 -34.22 11.85
CA LYS A 161 2.37 -35.03 11.22
C LYS A 161 1.30 -34.16 10.56
N ASP A 162 0.91 -33.08 11.24
CA ASP A 162 -0.11 -32.12 10.81
C ASP A 162 0.43 -31.02 9.88
N LEU A 163 1.62 -31.21 9.27
CA LEU A 163 2.19 -30.22 8.36
C LEU A 163 1.26 -29.95 7.17
N PRO A 164 1.03 -28.66 6.84
CA PRO A 164 0.23 -28.27 5.68
C PRO A 164 0.85 -28.80 4.39
N LYS A 165 0.04 -29.26 3.44
CA LYS A 165 0.56 -29.85 2.18
C LYS A 165 1.06 -28.78 1.22
N ILE A 166 0.42 -27.62 1.25
CA ILE A 166 0.72 -26.48 0.40
C ILE A 166 0.78 -25.20 1.22
N LEU A 167 1.39 -24.16 0.66
CA LEU A 167 1.52 -22.86 1.31
C LEU A 167 0.16 -22.22 1.67
N HIS A 168 -0.90 -22.52 0.92
CA HIS A 168 -2.26 -22.06 1.25
C HIS A 168 -2.75 -22.60 2.60
N ASP A 169 -2.53 -23.89 2.88
CA ASP A 169 -2.91 -24.51 4.15
C ASP A 169 -2.13 -23.87 5.33
N THR A 170 -0.87 -23.48 5.10
CA THR A 170 -0.07 -22.71 6.07
C THR A 170 -0.76 -21.40 6.42
N HIS A 171 -1.16 -20.62 5.42
CA HIS A 171 -1.83 -19.35 5.64
C HIS A 171 -3.22 -19.54 6.29
N ALA A 172 -3.98 -20.57 5.91
CA ALA A 172 -5.26 -20.90 6.52
C ALA A 172 -5.15 -21.17 8.03
N ARG A 173 -4.14 -21.94 8.45
CA ARG A 173 -3.88 -22.22 9.87
C ARG A 173 -3.55 -20.96 10.67
N MET A 174 -2.78 -20.05 10.08
CA MET A 174 -2.42 -18.78 10.72
C MET A 174 -3.65 -17.88 10.90
N LEU A 175 -4.49 -17.78 9.87
CA LEU A 175 -5.77 -17.08 9.97
C LEU A 175 -6.66 -17.68 11.05
N ALA A 176 -6.73 -19.02 11.18
CA ALA A 176 -7.48 -19.65 12.26
C ALA A 176 -6.96 -19.28 13.66
N THR A 177 -5.64 -19.13 13.83
CA THR A 177 -5.04 -18.62 15.08
C THR A 177 -5.45 -17.18 15.36
N VAL A 178 -5.51 -16.33 14.33
CA VAL A 178 -5.98 -14.94 14.47
C VAL A 178 -7.44 -14.89 14.93
N ILE A 179 -8.34 -15.70 14.36
CA ILE A 179 -9.77 -15.74 14.77
C ILE A 179 -9.93 -16.14 16.23
N ALA A 180 -9.15 -17.12 16.69
CA ALA A 180 -9.24 -17.61 18.06
C ALA A 180 -8.71 -16.61 19.11
N SER A 181 -8.01 -15.55 18.67
CA SER A 181 -7.44 -14.53 19.55
C SER A 181 -8.48 -13.50 20.00
N PRO A 182 -8.45 -13.02 21.27
CA PRO A 182 -9.25 -11.88 21.70
C PRO A 182 -8.96 -10.59 20.92
N GLN A 183 -7.76 -10.47 20.33
CA GLN A 183 -7.32 -9.34 19.51
C GLN A 183 -7.54 -9.57 17.99
N CYS A 184 -8.48 -10.45 17.63
CA CYS A 184 -8.73 -10.80 16.23
C CYS A 184 -9.11 -9.59 15.38
N ARG A 185 -9.85 -8.63 15.95
CA ARG A 185 -10.30 -7.43 15.25
C ARG A 185 -9.12 -6.54 14.86
N GLU A 186 -8.23 -6.28 15.81
CA GLU A 186 -7.02 -5.48 15.63
C GLU A 186 -6.10 -6.13 14.58
N ALA A 187 -5.92 -7.45 14.65
CA ALA A 187 -5.13 -8.20 13.66
C ALA A 187 -5.76 -8.17 12.26
N ILE A 188 -7.08 -8.33 12.13
CA ILE A 188 -7.80 -8.20 10.86
C ILE A 188 -7.63 -6.79 10.29
N THR A 189 -7.79 -5.75 11.11
CA THR A 189 -7.58 -4.37 10.69
C THR A 189 -6.15 -4.16 10.18
N ALA A 190 -5.14 -4.69 10.87
CA ALA A 190 -3.75 -4.62 10.40
C ALA A 190 -3.60 -5.25 9.01
N ILE A 191 -4.15 -6.45 8.80
CA ILE A 191 -4.10 -7.15 7.51
C ILE A 191 -4.81 -6.33 6.42
N GLN A 192 -5.98 -5.74 6.70
CA GLN A 192 -6.70 -4.90 5.75
C GLN A 192 -5.88 -3.69 5.28
N PHE A 193 -5.23 -2.98 6.22
CA PHE A 193 -4.33 -1.88 5.89
C PHE A 193 -3.15 -2.35 5.03
N LEU A 194 -2.50 -3.45 5.39
CA LEU A 194 -1.36 -3.99 4.64
C LEU A 194 -1.74 -4.48 3.24
N LEU A 195 -2.99 -4.94 3.06
CA LEU A 195 -3.48 -5.48 1.81
C LEU A 195 -3.92 -4.39 0.83
N TRP A 196 -4.58 -3.33 1.34
CA TRP A 196 -5.32 -2.38 0.51
C TRP A 196 -4.77 -0.95 0.52
N SER A 197 -3.90 -0.59 1.48
CA SER A 197 -3.29 0.74 1.54
C SER A 197 -2.06 0.84 0.65
N LYS A 198 -1.84 2.04 0.12
CA LYS A 198 -0.61 2.37 -0.63
C LYS A 198 0.42 2.95 0.33
N GLY A 199 1.68 2.56 0.15
CA GLY A 199 2.80 3.01 0.96
C GLY A 199 3.00 2.21 2.24
N ILE A 200 4.21 2.29 2.80
CA ILE A 200 4.60 1.55 4.00
C ILE A 200 4.01 2.23 5.23
N LEU A 201 3.30 1.47 6.05
CA LEU A 201 2.87 1.88 7.39
C LEU A 201 3.97 1.54 8.39
N HIS A 202 4.35 2.51 9.20
CA HIS A 202 5.29 2.29 10.30
C HIS A 202 4.59 1.55 11.44
N VAL A 203 5.36 0.83 12.25
CA VAL A 203 4.85 0.06 13.41
C VAL A 203 3.97 0.94 14.32
N ASP A 204 4.39 2.17 14.60
CA ASP A 204 3.64 3.09 15.47
C ASP A 204 2.33 3.57 14.82
N ALA A 205 2.33 3.73 13.49
CA ALA A 205 1.16 4.16 12.75
C ALA A 205 0.12 3.02 12.61
N ILE A 206 0.56 1.79 12.34
CA ILE A 206 -0.34 0.63 12.30
C ILE A 206 -0.92 0.35 13.70
N HIS A 207 -0.12 0.52 14.76
CA HIS A 207 -0.56 0.36 16.14
C HIS A 207 -1.70 1.31 16.50
N ASP A 208 -1.58 2.59 16.16
CA ASP A 208 -2.67 3.54 16.35
C ASP A 208 -3.90 3.20 15.48
N ALA A 209 -3.68 2.78 14.22
CA ALA A 209 -4.76 2.46 13.28
C ALA A 209 -5.64 1.28 13.75
N ILE A 210 -5.05 0.22 14.31
CA ILE A 210 -5.79 -0.95 14.80
C ILE A 210 -6.64 -0.66 16.04
N LEU A 211 -6.27 0.39 16.80
CA LEU A 211 -6.96 0.78 18.04
C LEU A 211 -8.16 1.70 17.80
N VAL A 212 -8.35 2.23 16.59
CA VAL A 212 -9.46 3.13 16.29
C VAL A 212 -10.81 2.40 16.40
N ARG A 213 -11.74 3.05 17.10
CA ARG A 213 -13.13 2.63 17.30
C ARG A 213 -14.05 3.72 16.74
N PRO A 214 -14.37 3.73 15.43
CA PRO A 214 -15.17 4.79 14.81
C PRO A 214 -16.56 4.97 15.45
N GLU A 215 -17.07 3.95 16.13
CA GLU A 215 -18.31 3.97 16.90
C GLU A 215 -18.24 4.73 18.24
N LYS A 216 -17.04 5.11 18.71
CA LYS A 216 -16.82 5.84 19.98
C LYS A 216 -16.52 7.32 19.75
N CYS A 217 -16.71 8.13 20.79
CA CYS A 217 -16.32 9.53 20.82
C CYS A 217 -15.53 9.82 22.13
N PRO A 218 -14.21 10.10 22.08
CA PRO A 218 -13.36 10.07 20.88
C PRO A 218 -13.23 8.64 20.32
N ALA A 219 -12.97 8.55 19.01
CA ALA A 219 -12.78 7.25 18.35
C ALA A 219 -11.38 6.66 18.60
N PHE A 220 -10.43 7.47 19.06
CA PHE A 220 -9.10 7.05 19.46
C PHE A 220 -8.67 7.78 20.74
N ASP A 221 -8.09 7.03 21.67
CA ASP A 221 -7.44 7.55 22.88
C ASP A 221 -6.02 6.98 22.97
N LYS A 222 -5.04 7.84 23.28
CA LYS A 222 -3.64 7.43 23.49
C LYS A 222 -3.49 6.49 24.69
N ALA A 223 -4.40 6.60 25.68
CA ALA A 223 -4.40 5.74 26.85
C ALA A 223 -4.72 4.28 26.52
N ASP A 224 -5.35 4.00 25.36
CA ASP A 224 -5.71 2.65 24.91
C ASP A 224 -4.54 1.92 24.21
N ARG A 225 -3.37 2.56 24.04
CA ARG A 225 -2.20 1.95 23.41
C ARG A 225 -1.72 0.71 24.17
N TYR A 226 -1.40 -0.35 23.41
CA TYR A 226 -0.70 -1.50 23.98
C TYR A 226 0.70 -1.08 24.47
N PHE A 227 1.20 -1.78 25.50
CA PHE A 227 2.54 -1.54 26.04
C PHE A 227 3.64 -1.81 25.01
N ASP A 228 3.48 -2.86 24.20
CA ASP A 228 4.34 -3.17 23.05
C ASP A 228 3.51 -3.12 21.75
N PRO A 229 3.80 -2.18 20.82
CA PRO A 229 3.16 -2.10 19.52
C PRO A 229 3.23 -3.40 18.70
N LEU A 230 4.22 -4.25 18.96
CA LEU A 230 4.42 -5.51 18.24
C LEU A 230 3.52 -6.64 18.72
N ASP A 231 2.86 -6.53 19.89
CA ASP A 231 2.11 -7.65 20.49
C ASP A 231 0.98 -8.16 19.59
N VAL A 232 0.21 -7.25 18.97
CA VAL A 232 -0.82 -7.64 18.00
C VAL A 232 -0.21 -8.15 16.70
N LEU A 233 0.90 -7.55 16.26
CA LEU A 233 1.59 -7.94 15.03
C LEU A 233 2.20 -9.35 15.13
N LYS A 234 2.59 -9.80 16.33
CA LYS A 234 3.06 -11.18 16.60
C LYS A 234 2.01 -12.23 16.23
N LEU A 235 0.70 -11.93 16.34
CA LEU A 235 -0.38 -12.82 15.89
C LEU A 235 -0.34 -13.08 14.37
N CYS A 236 0.25 -12.14 13.62
CA CYS A 236 0.38 -12.20 12.17
C CYS A 236 1.81 -12.54 11.72
N SER A 237 2.69 -12.97 12.61
CA SER A 237 4.16 -13.06 12.41
C SER A 237 4.66 -13.84 11.19
N SER A 238 3.88 -14.75 10.62
CA SER A 238 4.23 -15.44 9.36
C SER A 238 3.60 -14.81 8.10
N LEU A 239 2.59 -13.95 8.28
CA LEU A 239 1.89 -13.19 7.24
C LEU A 239 2.52 -11.82 7.01
N ILE A 240 3.19 -11.26 8.01
CA ILE A 240 3.79 -9.92 7.97
C ILE A 240 5.26 -9.97 8.37
N ILE A 241 6.03 -8.99 7.90
CA ILE A 241 7.40 -8.75 8.33
C ILE A 241 7.56 -7.29 8.74
N VAL A 242 8.46 -7.09 9.70
CA VAL A 242 8.89 -5.78 10.17
C VAL A 242 10.25 -5.50 9.54
N VAL A 243 10.33 -4.45 8.74
CA VAL A 243 11.54 -4.08 7.99
C VAL A 243 12.13 -2.78 8.51
N ALA A 244 13.45 -2.76 8.68
CA ALA A 244 14.15 -1.51 8.98
C ALA A 244 13.97 -0.56 7.79
N SER A 245 13.47 0.64 8.06
CA SER A 245 13.32 1.74 7.13
C SER A 245 14.69 2.38 6.90
N SER A 246 15.63 1.61 6.34
CA SER A 246 16.96 2.09 5.97
C SER A 246 17.04 2.56 4.50
N GLN A 247 15.97 2.39 3.71
CA GLN A 247 15.98 2.67 2.27
C GLN A 247 14.79 3.48 1.74
N HIS A 248 13.83 3.80 2.59
CA HIS A 248 12.79 4.77 2.26
C HIS A 248 12.86 5.90 3.28
N HIS A 249 13.74 6.85 2.97
CA HIS A 249 13.57 8.25 3.32
C HIS A 249 12.18 8.71 2.82
N VAL A 250 11.11 8.29 3.50
CA VAL A 250 10.02 9.22 3.76
C VAL A 250 10.63 10.18 4.78
N GLU A 251 11.51 11.06 4.30
CA GLU A 251 11.88 12.29 4.98
C GLU A 251 10.57 13.00 5.22
N SER A 252 9.93 12.77 6.38
CA SER A 252 9.18 13.84 7.00
C SER A 252 10.09 15.07 6.85
N PRO A 253 9.63 16.18 6.25
CA PRO A 253 10.45 17.38 6.11
C PRO A 253 11.04 17.88 7.43
N TYR A 254 10.58 17.31 8.56
CA TYR A 254 10.97 17.61 9.91
C TYR A 254 11.75 16.50 10.63
N GLY A 255 12.24 15.46 9.93
CA GLY A 255 13.07 14.41 10.54
C GLY A 255 12.40 13.79 11.78
N TYR A 256 11.40 12.94 11.54
CA TYR A 256 10.66 12.35 12.64
C TYR A 256 11.54 11.36 13.42
N SER A 257 12.03 11.79 14.58
CA SER A 257 12.83 11.01 15.52
C SER A 257 12.02 10.03 16.37
N GLY A 258 10.68 10.02 16.24
CA GLY A 258 9.79 9.23 17.10
C GLY A 258 9.21 7.96 16.43
N SER A 259 9.45 7.75 15.13
CA SER A 259 9.07 6.50 14.50
C SER A 259 10.18 5.53 14.85
N THR A 260 9.81 4.32 15.25
CA THR A 260 10.74 3.23 15.50
C THR A 260 11.68 2.96 14.31
N GLY A 261 11.44 3.57 13.14
CA GLY A 261 12.23 3.39 11.93
C GLY A 261 11.93 2.05 11.31
N PHE A 262 10.85 1.39 11.70
CA PHE A 262 10.44 0.10 11.17
C PHE A 262 9.09 0.20 10.46
N GLY A 263 9.07 -0.25 9.21
CA GLY A 263 7.87 -0.44 8.40
C GLY A 263 7.29 -1.83 8.59
N VAL A 264 5.99 -1.96 8.38
CA VAL A 264 5.29 -3.25 8.35
C VAL A 264 4.82 -3.51 6.92
N GLN A 265 5.06 -4.71 6.43
CA GLN A 265 4.60 -5.17 5.12
C GLN A 265 4.17 -6.63 5.18
N LEU A 266 3.43 -7.09 4.17
CA LEU A 266 3.17 -8.52 3.99
C LEU A 266 4.49 -9.25 3.80
N ALA A 267 4.59 -10.44 4.39
CA ALA A 267 5.85 -11.18 4.46
C ALA A 267 6.36 -11.65 3.09
N HIS A 268 5.45 -11.85 2.14
CA HIS A 268 5.73 -12.31 0.80
C HIS A 268 4.51 -12.09 -0.10
N ALA A 269 4.70 -11.97 -1.42
CA ALA A 269 3.60 -11.80 -2.37
C ALA A 269 2.58 -12.96 -2.33
N SER A 270 3.05 -14.19 -2.09
CA SER A 270 2.18 -15.36 -1.89
C SER A 270 1.17 -15.19 -0.75
N VAL A 271 1.49 -14.38 0.27
CA VAL A 271 0.53 -14.04 1.34
C VAL A 271 -0.61 -13.22 0.76
N LYS A 272 -0.28 -12.20 -0.03
CA LYS A 272 -1.27 -11.36 -0.72
C LYS A 272 -2.13 -12.18 -1.67
N GLU A 273 -1.50 -13.02 -2.50
CA GLU A 273 -2.19 -13.94 -3.41
C GLU A 273 -3.20 -14.82 -2.64
N TYR A 274 -2.76 -15.44 -1.54
CA TYR A 274 -3.63 -16.26 -0.71
C TYR A 274 -4.78 -15.45 -0.11
N LEU A 275 -4.50 -14.28 0.50
CA LEU A 275 -5.51 -13.44 1.16
C LEU A 275 -6.57 -12.89 0.19
N LEU A 276 -6.26 -12.84 -1.11
CA LEU A 276 -7.19 -12.44 -2.17
C LEU A 276 -7.85 -13.63 -2.88
N SER A 277 -7.45 -14.86 -2.58
CA SER A 277 -7.95 -16.07 -3.23
C SER A 277 -9.32 -16.52 -2.69
N ASP A 278 -10.02 -17.34 -3.47
CA ASP A 278 -11.26 -18.00 -3.02
C ASP A 278 -11.05 -19.05 -1.92
N SER A 279 -9.79 -19.41 -1.63
CA SER A 279 -9.44 -20.39 -0.60
C SER A 279 -9.47 -19.82 0.82
N VAL A 280 -9.59 -18.50 0.97
CA VAL A 280 -9.73 -17.86 2.27
C VAL A 280 -11.05 -18.27 2.91
N ILE A 281 -10.98 -18.83 4.12
CA ILE A 281 -12.16 -19.25 4.88
C ILE A 281 -12.96 -18.06 5.40
N SER A 282 -14.30 -18.20 5.47
CA SER A 282 -15.13 -17.25 6.20
C SER A 282 -14.80 -17.29 7.72
N PRO A 283 -14.84 -16.15 8.43
CA PRO A 283 -15.30 -14.84 7.95
C PRO A 283 -14.23 -13.98 7.27
N PHE A 284 -12.97 -14.43 7.13
CA PHE A 284 -11.91 -13.59 6.56
C PHE A 284 -12.21 -13.18 5.11
N LYS A 285 -12.83 -14.05 4.32
CA LYS A 285 -13.19 -13.71 2.94
C LYS A 285 -14.05 -12.46 2.89
N GLU A 286 -15.08 -12.36 3.74
CA GLU A 286 -15.92 -11.16 3.78
C GLU A 286 -15.19 -9.97 4.42
N GLN A 287 -14.37 -10.20 5.46
CA GLN A 287 -13.63 -9.12 6.14
C GLN A 287 -12.56 -8.50 5.24
N LEU A 288 -11.87 -9.28 4.43
CA LEU A 288 -10.77 -8.84 3.58
C LEU A 288 -11.23 -8.36 2.20
N ALA A 289 -12.51 -8.57 1.84
CA ALA A 289 -13.10 -8.08 0.62
C ALA A 289 -12.86 -6.57 0.47
N GLU A 290 -12.49 -6.14 -0.75
CA GLU A 290 -11.99 -4.79 -1.02
C GLU A 290 -12.90 -3.70 -0.47
N ASP A 291 -14.18 -3.73 -0.83
CA ASP A 291 -15.14 -2.69 -0.43
C ASP A 291 -15.25 -2.60 1.09
N ARG A 292 -15.34 -3.74 1.79
CA ARG A 292 -15.45 -3.75 3.26
C ARG A 292 -14.17 -3.29 3.93
N ALA A 293 -13.01 -3.76 3.46
CA ALA A 293 -11.72 -3.36 4.00
C ALA A 293 -11.47 -1.86 3.80
N ARG A 294 -11.78 -1.33 2.61
CA ARG A 294 -11.69 0.11 2.34
C ARG A 294 -12.65 0.92 3.21
N THR A 295 -13.87 0.44 3.44
CA THR A 295 -14.82 1.07 4.38
C THR A 295 -14.23 1.16 5.78
N ILE A 296 -13.65 0.07 6.29
CA ILE A 296 -13.02 0.05 7.62
C ILE A 296 -11.81 1.00 7.67
N ILE A 297 -10.97 1.01 6.64
CA ILE A 297 -9.81 1.92 6.55
C ILE A 297 -10.27 3.38 6.57
N VAL A 298 -11.29 3.76 5.78
CA VAL A 298 -11.82 5.12 5.74
C VAL A 298 -12.35 5.53 7.11
N ARG A 299 -13.19 4.69 7.73
CA ARG A 299 -13.75 4.97 9.06
C ARG A 299 -12.67 5.07 10.13
N ALA A 300 -11.64 4.23 10.08
CA ALA A 300 -10.51 4.30 11.00
C ALA A 300 -9.71 5.60 10.81
N CYS A 301 -9.42 6.00 9.56
CA CYS A 301 -8.74 7.26 9.28
C CYS A 301 -9.56 8.47 9.79
N LEU A 302 -10.85 8.54 9.46
CA LEU A 302 -11.72 9.66 9.84
C LEU A 302 -11.94 9.72 11.35
N GLY A 303 -12.17 8.57 12.00
CA GLY A 303 -12.31 8.49 13.46
C GLY A 303 -11.04 8.97 14.16
N TYR A 304 -9.87 8.53 13.70
CA TYR A 304 -8.59 8.97 14.24
C TYR A 304 -8.36 10.48 14.07
N LEU A 305 -8.57 11.01 12.87
CA LEU A 305 -8.42 12.43 12.58
C LEU A 305 -9.42 13.31 13.35
N SER A 306 -10.63 12.80 13.57
CA SER A 306 -11.65 13.47 14.39
C SER A 306 -11.30 13.47 15.87
N SER A 307 -10.46 12.54 16.32
CA SER A 307 -9.98 12.44 17.71
C SER A 307 -8.75 13.30 18.00
N LEU A 308 -8.30 14.10 17.03
CA LEU A 308 -7.24 15.09 17.23
C LEU A 308 -7.82 16.29 18.02
N SER A 309 -7.94 16.11 19.33
CA SER A 309 -8.74 16.96 20.22
C SER A 309 -8.09 18.26 20.69
N ASP A 310 -6.97 18.70 20.13
CA ASP A 310 -6.29 19.91 20.61
C ASP A 310 -6.27 21.04 19.56
N PRO A 311 -7.17 22.03 19.66
CA PRO A 311 -7.23 23.19 18.78
C PRO A 311 -6.00 24.12 18.85
N SER A 312 -5.12 23.91 19.83
CA SER A 312 -3.90 24.68 20.08
C SER A 312 -2.61 23.95 19.69
N CYS A 313 -2.72 22.67 19.29
CA CYS A 313 -1.57 21.86 18.96
C CYS A 313 -0.89 22.33 17.68
N VAL A 314 0.39 22.71 17.80
CA VAL A 314 1.26 22.90 16.64
C VAL A 314 1.43 21.56 15.92
N LEU A 315 1.44 21.57 14.58
CA LEU A 315 1.55 20.39 13.72
C LEU A 315 2.64 19.39 14.15
N GLY A 316 3.78 19.89 14.66
CA GLY A 316 4.85 19.07 15.19
C GLY A 316 4.46 18.21 16.40
N TYR A 317 3.61 18.72 17.30
CA TYR A 317 3.09 17.94 18.43
C TYR A 317 2.09 16.89 17.97
N VAL A 318 1.26 17.20 16.97
CA VAL A 318 0.36 16.21 16.37
C VAL A 318 1.18 15.06 15.80
N MET A 319 2.22 15.36 15.01
CA MET A 319 3.07 14.32 14.44
C MET A 319 3.79 13.47 15.50
N ALA A 320 4.25 14.07 16.62
CA ALA A 320 4.87 13.36 17.74
C ALA A 320 3.90 12.50 18.56
N GLY A 321 2.69 12.99 18.77
CA GLY A 321 1.69 12.33 19.59
C GLY A 321 0.82 11.33 18.84
N TYR A 322 0.71 11.47 17.52
CA TYR A 322 -0.27 10.80 16.66
C TYR A 322 0.39 10.26 15.38
N PRO A 323 1.18 9.18 15.46
CA PRO A 323 1.96 8.62 14.34
C PRO A 323 1.10 8.18 13.14
N PHE A 324 -0.18 7.87 13.34
CA PHE A 324 -1.08 7.50 12.24
C PHE A 324 -1.66 8.72 11.48
N ALA A 325 -1.59 9.93 12.05
CA ALA A 325 -2.27 11.12 11.51
C ALA A 325 -1.82 11.46 10.09
N TYR A 326 -0.52 11.33 9.81
CA TYR A 326 0.02 11.60 8.47
C TYR A 326 -0.51 10.60 7.43
N HIS A 327 -0.46 9.30 7.73
CA HIS A 327 -0.98 8.27 6.82
C HIS A 327 -2.48 8.46 6.62
N ALA A 328 -3.23 8.62 7.71
CA ALA A 328 -4.66 8.85 7.66
C ALA A 328 -5.00 10.04 6.75
N SER A 329 -4.40 11.21 6.99
CA SER A 329 -4.64 12.43 6.21
C SER A 329 -4.30 12.27 4.73
N ARG A 330 -3.25 11.50 4.41
CA ARG A 330 -2.75 11.35 3.04
C ARG A 330 -3.57 10.39 2.18
N PHE A 331 -4.11 9.33 2.78
CA PHE A 331 -4.65 8.21 2.00
C PHE A 331 -6.16 8.01 2.15
N TRP A 332 -6.80 8.52 3.20
CA TRP A 332 -8.22 8.23 3.46
C TRP A 332 -9.14 8.53 2.26
N ALA A 333 -8.96 9.68 1.60
CA ALA A 333 -9.81 10.11 0.50
C ALA A 333 -9.66 9.21 -0.74
N SER A 334 -8.46 8.67 -0.97
CA SER A 334 -8.21 7.73 -2.07
C SER A 334 -8.94 6.40 -1.89
N HIS A 335 -9.12 5.94 -0.64
CA HIS A 335 -9.96 4.79 -0.32
C HIS A 335 -11.44 5.16 -0.45
N ALA A 336 -11.86 6.29 0.11
CA ALA A 336 -13.23 6.77 0.09
C ALA A 336 -13.78 6.88 -1.33
N ARG A 337 -12.99 7.40 -2.28
CA ARG A 337 -13.38 7.51 -3.70
C ARG A 337 -13.83 6.19 -4.32
N LEU A 338 -13.26 5.06 -3.91
CA LEU A 338 -13.56 3.75 -4.52
C LEU A 338 -14.83 3.11 -3.95
N ILE A 339 -15.29 3.58 -2.79
CA ILE A 339 -16.47 3.04 -2.08
C ILE A 339 -17.61 4.05 -1.94
N GLU A 340 -17.42 5.28 -2.40
CA GLU A 340 -18.39 6.34 -2.24
C GLU A 340 -19.73 5.98 -2.91
N GLY A 341 -20.83 6.14 -2.17
CA GLY A 341 -22.17 5.74 -2.63
C GLY A 341 -22.51 4.25 -2.47
N LYS A 342 -21.59 3.41 -1.96
CA LYS A 342 -21.87 2.01 -1.60
C LYS A 342 -22.30 1.84 -0.14
N ASP A 343 -21.91 2.78 0.73
CA ASP A 343 -22.16 2.72 2.17
C ASP A 343 -22.56 4.11 2.70
N GLU A 344 -23.84 4.26 3.07
CA GLU A 344 -24.42 5.55 3.48
C GLU A 344 -23.83 6.07 4.80
N GLU A 345 -23.53 5.18 5.74
CA GLU A 345 -22.95 5.54 7.04
C GLU A 345 -21.54 6.14 6.87
N THR A 346 -20.71 5.56 5.99
CA THR A 346 -19.38 6.11 5.69
C THR A 346 -19.48 7.43 4.95
N LEU A 347 -20.43 7.57 4.02
CA LEU A 347 -20.69 8.87 3.39
C LEU A 347 -21.07 9.92 4.42
N GLN A 348 -21.97 9.60 5.35
CA GLN A 348 -22.34 10.52 6.43
C GLN A 348 -21.13 10.90 7.29
N MET A 349 -20.27 9.94 7.64
CA MET A 349 -19.04 10.22 8.39
C MET A 349 -18.08 11.15 7.63
N ILE A 350 -17.97 11.03 6.30
CA ILE A 350 -17.17 11.94 5.45
C ILE A 350 -17.78 13.35 5.48
N LEU A 351 -19.10 13.46 5.32
CA LEU A 351 -19.80 14.75 5.31
C LEU A 351 -19.72 15.42 6.69
N ASP A 352 -19.90 14.67 7.77
CA ASP A 352 -19.75 15.14 9.14
C ASP A 352 -18.31 15.62 9.38
N PHE A 353 -17.31 14.89 8.88
CA PHE A 353 -15.90 15.30 8.98
C PHE A 353 -15.62 16.63 8.27
N PHE A 354 -16.23 16.84 7.08
CA PHE A 354 -16.13 18.11 6.35
C PHE A 354 -16.86 19.27 7.02
N GLN A 355 -17.99 18.99 7.66
CA GLN A 355 -18.84 20.00 8.31
C GLN A 355 -18.47 20.24 9.78
N ASN A 356 -17.59 19.40 10.35
CA ASN A 356 -17.24 19.47 11.76
C ASN A 356 -16.66 20.86 12.08
N LYS A 357 -17.24 21.54 13.07
CA LYS A 357 -16.74 22.82 13.58
C LYS A 357 -15.40 22.69 14.31
N SER A 358 -14.91 21.47 14.52
CA SER A 358 -13.56 21.23 15.01
C SER A 358 -12.52 21.61 13.95
N LYS A 359 -11.30 21.93 14.39
CA LYS A 359 -10.14 22.10 13.48
C LYS A 359 -9.61 20.77 12.93
N SER A 360 -10.38 19.67 13.00
CA SER A 360 -9.92 18.34 12.58
C SER A 360 -9.68 18.28 11.07
N PHE A 361 -10.60 18.82 10.26
CA PHE A 361 -10.40 18.91 8.81
C PHE A 361 -9.24 19.85 8.46
N GLU A 362 -9.11 21.00 9.14
CA GLU A 362 -7.98 21.92 8.95
C GLU A 362 -6.64 21.22 9.24
N THR A 363 -6.56 20.48 10.34
CA THR A 363 -5.36 19.72 10.72
C THR A 363 -5.05 18.61 9.72
N CYS A 364 -6.06 17.88 9.25
CA CYS A 364 -5.93 16.88 8.19
C CYS A 364 -5.40 17.52 6.88
N PHE A 365 -5.95 18.68 6.50
CA PHE A 365 -5.52 19.41 5.31
C PHE A 365 -4.06 19.88 5.44
N GLU A 366 -3.67 20.39 6.61
CA GLU A 366 -2.28 20.80 6.88
C GLU A 366 -1.32 19.61 6.81
N LEU A 367 -1.68 18.47 7.42
CA LEU A 367 -0.90 17.23 7.34
C LEU A 367 -0.77 16.71 5.90
N PHE A 368 -1.85 16.78 5.13
CA PHE A 368 -1.88 16.37 3.72
C PHE A 368 -0.90 17.19 2.86
N CYS A 369 -0.78 18.49 3.14
CA CYS A 369 0.06 19.41 2.36
C CYS A 369 1.56 19.30 2.68
N ILE A 370 1.99 18.66 3.79
CA ILE A 370 3.39 18.64 4.26
C ILE A 370 4.41 18.23 3.18
N LYS A 371 4.06 17.27 2.31
CA LYS A 371 4.96 16.73 1.26
C LYS A 371 4.54 17.05 -0.16
N ALA A 372 3.31 17.49 -0.36
CA ALA A 372 2.92 17.94 -1.68
C ALA A 372 3.75 19.19 -1.94
N LEU A 373 4.72 19.12 -2.85
CA LEU A 373 5.40 20.29 -3.40
C LEU A 373 4.41 21.31 -4.01
N ASP A 374 3.13 20.96 -4.06
CA ASP A 374 2.00 21.86 -4.15
C ASP A 374 1.74 22.53 -2.80
N ASN A 375 2.27 23.74 -2.62
CA ASN A 375 1.65 24.73 -1.74
C ASN A 375 0.24 25.02 -2.28
N LEU A 376 -0.73 24.14 -2.00
CA LEU A 376 -2.14 24.44 -2.17
C LEU A 376 -2.38 25.73 -1.38
N ASP A 377 -2.74 26.80 -2.10
CA ASP A 377 -2.96 28.13 -1.52
C ASP A 377 -3.86 28.00 -0.28
N ARG A 378 -3.62 28.80 0.76
CA ARG A 378 -4.39 28.79 2.02
C ARG A 378 -5.89 28.99 1.80
N ARG A 379 -6.29 29.48 0.62
CA ARG A 379 -7.68 29.60 0.13
C ARG A 379 -8.36 28.25 -0.18
N ARG A 380 -7.60 27.17 -0.41
CA ARG A 380 -8.10 25.82 -0.73
C ARG A 380 -8.49 24.96 0.49
N ARG A 381 -8.56 25.55 1.69
CA ARG A 381 -9.08 24.90 2.91
C ARG A 381 -10.59 24.61 2.86
N SER A 382 -11.25 24.80 1.72
CA SER A 382 -12.64 24.42 1.53
C SER A 382 -12.77 22.90 1.41
N PRO A 383 -13.71 22.28 2.14
CA PRO A 383 -14.09 20.89 1.94
C PRO A 383 -14.42 20.54 0.49
N LEU A 384 -15.10 21.44 -0.24
CA LEU A 384 -15.45 21.22 -1.64
C LEU A 384 -14.21 21.15 -2.54
N CYS A 385 -13.23 22.02 -2.30
CA CYS A 385 -11.98 22.01 -3.07
C CYS A 385 -11.17 20.73 -2.81
N PHE A 386 -11.10 20.28 -1.55
CA PHE A 386 -10.44 19.02 -1.21
C PHE A 386 -11.15 17.81 -1.84
N ALA A 387 -12.48 17.73 -1.70
CA ALA A 387 -13.29 16.67 -2.29
C ALA A 387 -13.12 16.64 -3.82
N ALA A 388 -13.09 17.80 -4.48
CA ALA A 388 -12.87 17.93 -5.91
C ALA A 388 -11.47 17.49 -6.34
N TYR A 389 -10.43 17.82 -5.56
CA TYR A 389 -9.05 17.39 -5.82
C TYR A 389 -8.86 15.88 -5.68
N GLU A 390 -9.47 15.28 -4.66
CA GLU A 390 -9.33 13.83 -4.40
C GLU A 390 -10.27 12.97 -5.24
N GLY A 391 -11.32 13.56 -5.82
CA GLY A 391 -12.26 12.90 -6.72
C GLY A 391 -13.49 12.32 -6.01
N LEU A 392 -13.90 12.88 -4.87
CA LEU A 392 -15.05 12.46 -4.07
C LEU A 392 -16.36 13.01 -4.67
N THR A 393 -16.85 12.35 -5.72
CA THR A 393 -17.95 12.85 -6.55
C THR A 393 -19.27 12.95 -5.79
N VAL A 394 -19.59 12.01 -4.91
CA VAL A 394 -20.86 12.03 -4.14
C VAL A 394 -20.81 13.12 -3.08
N SER A 395 -19.67 13.27 -2.40
CA SER A 395 -19.42 14.35 -1.44
C SER A 395 -19.50 15.71 -2.11
N CYS A 396 -18.88 15.90 -3.30
CA CYS A 396 -19.01 17.15 -4.06
C CYS A 396 -20.49 17.47 -4.37
N LYS A 397 -21.28 16.48 -4.83
CA LYS A 397 -22.71 16.67 -5.09
C LYS A 397 -23.48 17.12 -3.85
N HIS A 398 -23.14 16.58 -2.69
CA HIS A 398 -23.78 16.97 -1.44
C HIS A 398 -23.35 18.38 -1.02
N LEU A 399 -22.05 18.65 -0.98
CA LEU A 399 -21.50 19.94 -0.56
C LEU A 399 -22.02 21.10 -1.43
N VAL A 400 -22.08 20.93 -2.76
CA VAL A 400 -22.64 21.94 -3.68
C VAL A 400 -24.10 22.27 -3.35
N LYS A 401 -24.88 21.29 -2.89
CA LYS A 401 -26.30 21.49 -2.55
C LYS A 401 -26.52 22.07 -1.16
N THR A 402 -25.63 21.79 -0.22
CA THR A 402 -25.85 22.11 1.20
C THR A 402 -25.03 23.28 1.71
N THR A 403 -24.06 23.77 0.94
CA THR A 403 -23.23 24.92 1.33
C THR A 403 -23.71 26.17 0.61
N ASP A 404 -24.13 27.16 1.39
CA ASP A 404 -24.53 28.47 0.86
C ASP A 404 -23.32 29.28 0.36
N ASN A 405 -23.57 30.26 -0.52
CA ASN A 405 -22.59 31.27 -0.97
C ASN A 405 -21.32 30.74 -1.67
N LEU A 406 -21.28 29.47 -2.09
CA LEU A 406 -20.12 28.88 -2.78
C LEU A 406 -19.66 29.68 -4.02
N ALA A 407 -20.60 30.25 -4.77
CA ALA A 407 -20.31 31.06 -5.97
C ALA A 407 -19.74 32.43 -5.60
N SER A 408 -20.37 33.14 -4.66
CA SER A 408 -19.91 34.47 -4.23
C SER A 408 -18.55 34.43 -3.52
N ASP A 409 -18.24 33.29 -2.88
CA ASP A 409 -16.98 33.08 -2.18
C ASP A 409 -15.86 32.59 -3.12
N GLY A 410 -16.15 32.38 -4.42
CA GLY A 410 -15.20 31.85 -5.40
C GLY A 410 -14.81 30.38 -5.19
N ILE A 411 -15.50 29.67 -4.29
CA ILE A 411 -15.18 28.28 -3.94
C ILE A 411 -15.51 27.32 -5.08
N LEU A 412 -16.57 27.58 -5.86
CA LEU A 412 -16.89 26.77 -7.05
C LEU A 412 -15.76 26.81 -8.09
N ASP A 413 -15.18 27.99 -8.31
CA ASP A 413 -14.09 28.19 -9.26
C ASP A 413 -12.80 27.50 -8.76
N ASP A 414 -12.48 27.63 -7.48
CA ASP A 414 -11.34 26.94 -6.87
C ASP A 414 -11.48 25.41 -6.93
N ALA A 415 -12.69 24.89 -6.69
CA ALA A 415 -12.99 23.47 -6.81
C ALA A 415 -12.88 22.98 -8.26
N LEU A 416 -13.30 23.81 -9.23
CA LEU A 416 -13.20 23.49 -10.65
C LEU A 416 -11.74 23.35 -11.08
N VAL A 417 -10.90 24.29 -10.64
CA VAL A 417 -9.45 24.23 -10.86
C VAL A 417 -8.86 22.95 -10.24
N ALA A 418 -9.25 22.61 -9.01
CA ALA A 418 -8.76 21.41 -8.32
C ALA A 418 -9.13 20.11 -9.05
N ALA A 419 -10.39 19.95 -9.47
CA ALA A 419 -10.84 18.80 -10.25
C ALA A 419 -10.14 18.72 -11.62
N SER A 420 -9.89 19.87 -12.25
CA SER A 420 -9.25 19.98 -13.56
C SER A 420 -7.79 19.52 -13.54
N ILE A 421 -7.03 19.92 -12.52
CA ILE A 421 -5.64 19.47 -12.30
C ILE A 421 -5.59 17.94 -12.20
N ARG A 422 -6.55 17.34 -11.49
CA ARG A 422 -6.52 15.92 -11.11
C ARG A 422 -7.24 15.00 -12.10
N GLY A 423 -7.93 15.56 -13.09
CA GLY A 423 -8.57 14.76 -14.14
C GLY A 423 -9.96 14.25 -13.79
N HIS A 424 -10.67 14.89 -12.85
CA HIS A 424 -11.99 14.44 -12.39
C HIS A 424 -13.13 15.04 -13.22
N SER A 425 -13.31 14.53 -14.44
CA SER A 425 -14.28 15.06 -15.44
C SER A 425 -15.72 15.14 -14.94
N ASP A 426 -16.20 14.15 -14.17
CA ASP A 426 -17.58 14.17 -13.64
C ASP A 426 -17.79 15.29 -12.63
N ILE A 427 -16.75 15.63 -11.86
CA ILE A 427 -16.78 16.74 -10.90
C ILE A 427 -16.66 18.08 -11.66
N VAL A 428 -15.86 18.16 -12.71
CA VAL A 428 -15.78 19.36 -13.57
C VAL A 428 -17.15 19.72 -14.12
N ARG A 429 -17.87 18.75 -14.72
CA ARG A 429 -19.23 18.99 -15.22
C ARG A 429 -20.17 19.42 -14.12
N LEU A 430 -20.16 18.72 -12.98
CA LEU A 430 -20.98 19.07 -11.83
C LEU A 430 -20.77 20.53 -11.40
N LEU A 431 -19.53 21.00 -11.36
CA LEU A 431 -19.22 22.36 -10.92
C LEU A 431 -19.64 23.41 -11.95
N LEU A 432 -19.41 23.15 -13.26
CA LEU A 432 -19.88 24.02 -14.35
C LEU A 432 -21.41 24.14 -14.36
N ASP A 433 -22.12 23.02 -14.21
CA ASP A 433 -23.59 22.97 -14.15
C ASP A 433 -24.16 23.77 -12.95
N ASN A 434 -23.34 24.00 -11.93
CA ASN A 434 -23.70 24.78 -10.74
C ASN A 434 -23.10 26.21 -10.75
N GLY A 435 -22.59 26.67 -11.88
CA GLY A 435 -22.21 28.07 -12.09
C GLY A 435 -20.73 28.40 -11.85
N ALA A 436 -19.84 27.40 -11.78
CA ALA A 436 -18.40 27.66 -11.83
C ALA A 436 -18.01 28.27 -13.19
N SER A 437 -17.10 29.23 -13.19
CA SER A 437 -16.61 29.87 -14.41
C SER A 437 -15.68 28.92 -15.18
N PRO A 438 -15.89 28.66 -16.49
CA PRO A 438 -14.96 27.85 -17.29
C PRO A 438 -13.55 28.49 -17.37
N ASP A 439 -13.48 29.82 -17.21
CA ASP A 439 -12.26 30.60 -17.15
C ASP A 439 -11.68 30.73 -15.73
N ALA A 440 -12.18 29.95 -14.76
CA ALA A 440 -11.71 29.94 -13.38
C ALA A 440 -10.17 29.84 -13.33
N MET A 441 -9.55 30.75 -12.57
CA MET A 441 -8.10 30.82 -12.44
C MET A 441 -7.65 30.33 -11.07
N GLY A 442 -6.66 29.45 -11.06
CA GLY A 442 -6.01 29.04 -9.82
C GLY A 442 -5.17 30.16 -9.20
N GLY A 443 -5.19 30.25 -7.87
CA GLY A 443 -4.26 31.08 -7.10
C GLY A 443 -2.86 30.46 -6.96
N GLY A 444 -1.87 31.30 -6.59
CA GLY A 444 -0.53 30.88 -6.17
C GLY A 444 0.33 30.24 -7.27
N PHE A 445 1.02 29.14 -6.94
CA PHE A 445 1.91 28.41 -7.86
C PHE A 445 1.16 27.64 -8.96
N THR A 446 -0.16 27.50 -8.86
CA THR A 446 -1.05 26.98 -9.92
C THR A 446 -1.70 28.11 -10.73
N ALA A 447 -1.01 29.25 -10.90
CA ALA A 447 -1.51 30.38 -11.67
C ALA A 447 -1.79 29.99 -13.13
N GLY A 448 -3.07 29.86 -13.46
CA GLY A 448 -3.54 29.50 -14.80
C GLY A 448 -5.03 29.19 -14.78
N SER A 449 -5.68 29.31 -15.93
CA SER A 449 -7.07 28.88 -16.09
C SER A 449 -7.18 27.37 -15.90
N ALA A 450 -8.35 26.90 -15.44
CA ALA A 450 -8.68 25.48 -15.36
C ALA A 450 -8.38 24.77 -16.68
N LEU A 451 -8.68 25.41 -17.82
CA LEU A 451 -8.38 24.90 -19.17
C LEU A 451 -6.87 24.70 -19.39
N LYS A 452 -6.05 25.71 -19.05
CA LYS A 452 -4.59 25.62 -19.21
C LYS A 452 -4.01 24.53 -18.33
N LEU A 453 -4.48 24.42 -17.09
CA LEU A 453 -4.03 23.39 -16.15
C LEU A 453 -4.45 21.99 -16.62
N ALA A 454 -5.68 21.82 -17.09
CA ALA A 454 -6.15 20.57 -17.68
C ALA A 454 -5.29 20.16 -18.90
N ALA A 455 -4.95 21.11 -19.78
CA ALA A 455 -4.06 20.86 -20.91
C ALA A 455 -2.64 20.49 -20.48
N VAL A 456 -2.07 21.20 -19.49
CA VAL A 456 -0.75 20.89 -18.93
C VAL A 456 -0.69 19.48 -18.33
N HIS A 457 -1.78 19.02 -17.70
CA HIS A 457 -1.86 17.69 -17.08
C HIS A 457 -2.43 16.59 -17.99
N ASP A 458 -2.51 16.86 -19.30
CA ASP A 458 -2.99 15.94 -20.35
C ASP A 458 -4.39 15.38 -20.05
N LYS A 459 -5.30 16.26 -19.62
CA LYS A 459 -6.70 15.92 -19.31
C LYS A 459 -7.59 16.28 -20.48
N GLN A 460 -7.42 15.59 -21.61
CA GLN A 460 -8.10 15.90 -22.88
C GLN A 460 -9.64 16.03 -22.73
N LYS A 461 -10.29 15.10 -22.01
CA LYS A 461 -11.74 15.18 -21.73
C LYS A 461 -12.14 16.46 -21.00
N ILE A 462 -11.29 16.98 -20.12
CA ILE A 462 -11.55 18.23 -19.38
C ILE A 462 -11.33 19.44 -20.27
N VAL A 463 -10.30 19.41 -21.12
CA VAL A 463 -10.06 20.47 -22.11
C VAL A 463 -11.27 20.63 -23.03
N GLU A 464 -11.86 19.52 -23.48
CA GLU A 464 -13.10 19.54 -24.28
C GLU A 464 -14.27 20.16 -23.53
N HIS A 465 -14.44 19.86 -22.23
CA HIS A 465 -15.52 20.44 -21.41
C HIS A 465 -15.35 21.92 -21.10
N LEU A 466 -14.12 22.41 -21.03
CA LEU A 466 -13.83 23.80 -20.70
C LEU A 466 -13.70 24.69 -21.94
N ALA A 467 -13.51 24.11 -23.13
CA ALA A 467 -13.42 24.83 -24.40
C ALA A 467 -14.75 24.93 -25.16
N SER A 468 -15.78 24.19 -24.72
CA SER A 468 -17.16 24.25 -25.24
C SER A 468 -17.96 25.32 -24.53
#